data_AF-A0A8X6XEL9-F1
#
_entry.id   AF-A0A8X6XEL9-F1
#
_cell.length_a   1.000
_cell.length_b   1.000
_cell.length_c   1.000
_cell.angle_alpha   90.00
_cell.angle_beta   90.00
_cell.angle_gamma   90.00
#
_symmetry.space_group_name_H-M   'P 1'
#
loop_
_entity.id
_entity.type
_entity.pdbx_description
1 polymer ?
#
loop_
_entity_poly.entity_id
_entity_poly.type
_entity_poly.pdbx_seq_one_letter_code
_entity_poly.pdbx_strand_id
1 'polypeptide(L)'
;MRKLKYHEQKLLKKVDFISWEVDNNLHEVKVMRRYCVQKREDYTRYNQLSRKIRELARMIKDLDMEDPFRKESGDNLLKQL
;
A
#
# COMPACT_ATOMS: atom_id res chain seq x y z
N MET A 1 9.82 -9.32 -25.54
CA MET A 1 11.14 -9.82 -25.09
C MET A 1 11.27 -11.28 -25.48
N ARG A 2 12.45 -11.74 -25.91
CA ARG A 2 12.66 -13.15 -26.29
C ARG A 2 12.58 -14.06 -25.05
N LYS A 3 11.95 -15.22 -25.18
CA LYS A 3 11.93 -16.24 -24.12
C LYS A 3 13.34 -16.82 -23.93
N LEU A 4 13.90 -16.65 -22.73
CA LEU A 4 15.20 -17.20 -22.34
C LEU A 4 15.17 -18.73 -22.37
N LYS A 5 16.24 -19.35 -22.89
CA LYS A 5 16.49 -20.80 -22.82
C LYS A 5 16.79 -21.21 -21.39
N TYR A 6 16.68 -22.51 -21.09
CA TYR A 6 16.88 -23.05 -19.74
C TYR A 6 18.21 -22.63 -19.09
N HIS A 7 19.32 -22.68 -19.83
CA HIS A 7 20.62 -22.26 -19.31
C HIS A 7 20.71 -20.76 -19.05
N GLU A 8 20.07 -19.93 -19.89
CA GLU A 8 20.02 -18.48 -19.72
C GLU A 8 19.16 -18.10 -18.51
N GLN A 9 18.02 -18.76 -18.29
CA GLN A 9 17.20 -18.58 -17.08
C GLN A 9 17.94 -19.02 -15.81
N LYS A 10 18.74 -20.08 -15.90
CA LYS A 10 19.54 -20.56 -14.76
C LYS A 10 20.61 -19.54 -14.34
N LEU A 11 21.16 -18.78 -15.28
CA LEU A 11 22.13 -17.70 -15.03
C LEU A 11 21.43 -16.41 -14.60
N LEU A 12 20.28 -16.09 -15.18
CA LEU A 12 19.55 -14.82 -15.00
C LEU A 12 18.36 -14.95 -14.04
N LYS A 13 18.54 -15.63 -12.89
CA LYS A 13 17.45 -15.89 -11.94
C LYS A 13 16.88 -14.64 -11.24
N LYS A 14 17.71 -13.60 -11.08
CA LYS A 14 17.34 -12.34 -10.41
C LYS A 14 16.97 -11.23 -11.39
N VAL A 15 17.03 -11.49 -12.70
CA VAL A 15 16.82 -10.48 -13.72
C VAL A 15 15.41 -10.63 -14.25
N ASP A 16 14.50 -9.90 -13.62
CA ASP A 16 13.14 -9.67 -14.12
C ASP A 16 13.03 -8.20 -14.52
N PHE A 17 12.72 -7.96 -15.80
CA PHE A 17 12.62 -6.61 -16.34
C PHE A 17 11.26 -5.96 -16.09
N ILE A 18 10.26 -6.75 -15.65
CA ILE A 18 8.86 -6.31 -15.52
C ILE A 18 8.51 -6.15 -14.04
N SER A 19 8.90 -7.10 -13.19
CA SER A 19 8.64 -7.05 -11.76
C SER A 19 9.93 -6.96 -10.95
N TRP A 20 10.20 -5.77 -10.43
CA TRP A 20 11.22 -5.55 -9.41
C TRP A 20 10.58 -5.66 -8.02
N GLU A 21 11.26 -6.30 -7.07
CA GLU A 21 10.72 -6.50 -5.71
C GLU A 21 10.40 -5.19 -4.97
N VAL A 22 11.13 -4.12 -5.30
CA VAL A 22 10.91 -2.77 -4.75
C VAL A 22 9.66 -2.11 -5.34
N ASP A 23 9.26 -2.52 -6.55
CA ASP A 23 8.16 -1.91 -7.27
C ASP A 23 6.84 -2.61 -6.97
N ASN A 24 6.01 -1.98 -6.13
CA ASN A 24 4.61 -2.37 -5.94
C ASN A 24 3.70 -1.97 -7.13
N ASN A 25 4.29 -1.82 -8.32
CA ASN A 25 3.66 -1.27 -9.53
C ASN A 25 2.50 -2.15 -10.02
N LEU A 26 2.62 -3.47 -9.91
CA LEU A 26 1.56 -4.40 -10.32
C LEU A 26 0.28 -4.25 -9.49
N HIS A 27 0.42 -4.02 -8.17
CA HIS A 27 -0.72 -3.81 -7.29
C HIS A 27 -1.41 -2.48 -7.59
N GLU A 28 -0.62 -1.41 -7.72
CA GLU A 28 -1.11 -0.07 -8.07
C GLU A 28 -1.89 -0.07 -9.39
N VAL A 29 -1.31 -0.62 -10.47
CA VAL A 29 -1.97 -0.70 -11.77
C VAL A 29 -3.25 -1.55 -11.70
N LYS A 30 -3.26 -2.63 -10.91
CA LYS A 30 -4.45 -3.46 -10.71
C LYS A 30 -5.59 -2.67 -10.03
N VAL A 31 -5.28 -1.88 -9.00
CA VAL A 31 -6.26 -1.05 -8.29
C VAL A 31 -6.75 0.09 -9.18
N MET A 32 -5.84 0.79 -9.87
CA MET A 32 -6.19 1.86 -10.81
C MET A 32 -7.13 1.36 -11.92
N ARG A 33 -6.86 0.17 -12.50
CA ARG A 33 -7.73 -0.44 -13.51
C ARG A 33 -9.10 -0.84 -12.94
N ARG A 34 -9.14 -1.37 -11.72
CA ARG A 34 -10.40 -1.81 -11.09
C ARG A 34 -11.35 -0.65 -10.81
N TYR A 35 -10.81 0.48 -10.35
CA TYR A 35 -11.60 1.65 -9.96
C TYR A 35 -11.53 2.80 -10.98
N CYS A 36 -11.00 2.53 -12.18
CA CYS A 36 -10.86 3.50 -13.27
C CYS A 36 -10.17 4.82 -12.85
N VAL A 37 -9.16 4.74 -11.99
CA VAL A 37 -8.37 5.91 -11.57
C VAL A 37 -7.47 6.33 -12.73
N GLN A 38 -7.66 7.54 -13.23
CA GLN A 38 -7.00 8.02 -14.45
C GLN A 38 -5.57 8.48 -14.20
N LYS A 39 -5.34 9.22 -13.09
CA LYS A 39 -4.02 9.77 -12.76
C LYS A 39 -3.35 8.93 -11.68
N ARG A 40 -2.07 8.67 -11.85
CA ARG A 40 -1.25 7.94 -10.88
C ARG A 40 -1.02 8.73 -9.58
N GLU A 41 -1.02 10.05 -9.69
CA GLU A 41 -0.95 11.00 -8.57
C GLU A 41 -2.10 10.79 -7.58
N ASP A 42 -3.32 10.55 -8.09
CA ASP A 42 -4.51 10.36 -7.25
C ASP A 42 -4.39 9.08 -6.42
N TYR A 43 -3.95 7.97 -7.03
CA TYR A 43 -3.68 6.73 -6.30
C TYR A 43 -2.64 6.94 -5.19
N THR A 44 -1.55 7.64 -5.50
CA THR A 44 -0.50 7.93 -4.53
C THR A 44 -1.03 8.78 -3.37
N ARG A 45 -1.85 9.78 -3.66
CA ARG A 45 -2.50 10.65 -2.67
C ARG A 45 -3.44 9.86 -1.76
N TYR A 46 -4.30 9.00 -2.32
CA TYR A 46 -5.20 8.16 -1.53
C TYR A 46 -4.43 7.15 -0.67
N ASN A 47 -3.38 6.54 -1.21
CA ASN A 47 -2.53 5.63 -0.46
C ASN A 47 -1.82 6.34 0.72
N GLN A 48 -1.30 7.54 0.50
CA GLN A 48 -0.72 8.36 1.56
C GLN A 48 -1.74 8.75 2.63
N LEU A 49 -2.95 9.13 2.23
CA LEU A 49 -4.04 9.43 3.17
C LEU A 49 -4.37 8.20 4.02
N SER A 50 -4.52 7.03 3.40
CA SER A 50 -4.77 5.76 4.10
C SER A 50 -3.65 5.37 5.07
N ARG A 51 -2.39 5.75 4.77
CA ARG A 51 -1.25 5.53 5.67
C ARG A 51 -1.36 6.42 6.90
N LYS A 52 -1.62 7.72 6.73
CA LYS A 52 -1.80 8.67 7.84
C LYS A 52 -2.92 8.24 8.79
N ILE A 53 -4.04 7.79 8.25
CA ILE A 53 -5.17 7.28 9.05
C ILE A 53 -4.76 6.03 9.85
N ARG A 54 -4.02 5.09 9.25
CA ARG A 54 -3.53 3.90 9.94
C ARG A 54 -2.47 4.22 11.00
N GLU A 55 -1.61 5.20 10.75
CA GLU A 55 -0.64 5.69 11.73
C GLU A 55 -1.36 6.32 12.92
N LEU A 56 -2.37 7.17 12.67
CA LEU A 56 -3.22 7.73 13.72
C LEU A 56 -3.92 6.62 14.54
N ALA A 57 -4.53 5.64 13.88
CA ALA A 57 -5.17 4.52 14.56
C ALA A 57 -4.17 3.68 15.39
N ARG A 58 -2.92 3.52 14.91
CA ARG A 58 -1.86 2.85 15.68
C ARG A 58 -1.46 3.64 16.90
N MET A 59 -1.28 4.96 16.77
CA MET A 59 -1.00 5.83 17.90
C MET A 59 -2.10 5.72 18.96
N ILE A 60 -3.38 5.80 18.56
CA ILE A 60 -4.51 5.62 19.49
C ILE A 60 -4.49 4.24 20.16
N LYS A 61 -4.14 3.18 19.42
CA LYS A 61 -4.05 1.82 19.95
C LYS A 61 -2.92 1.66 20.98
N ASP A 62 -1.82 2.40 20.80
CA ASP A 62 -0.64 2.32 21.66
C ASP A 62 -0.79 3.13 22.97
N LEU A 63 -1.83 3.98 23.10
CA LEU A 63 -2.21 4.60 24.38
C LEU A 63 -2.69 3.54 25.40
N ASP A 64 -2.68 3.89 26.69
CA ASP A 64 -3.21 3.01 27.73
C ASP A 64 -4.72 2.76 27.57
N MET A 65 -5.20 1.60 28.03
CA MET A 65 -6.60 1.19 27.89
C MET A 65 -7.53 2.01 28.79
N GLU A 66 -7.02 2.45 29.94
CA GLU A 66 -7.77 3.25 30.93
C GLU A 66 -7.82 4.74 30.57
N ASP A 67 -7.09 5.19 29.54
CA ASP A 67 -7.08 6.59 29.14
C ASP A 67 -8.42 6.97 28.46
N PRO A 68 -9.21 7.89 29.04
CA PRO A 68 -10.47 8.33 28.43
C PRO A 68 -10.28 8.94 27.03
N PHE A 69 -9.11 9.52 26.75
CA PHE A 69 -8.78 10.11 25.44
C PHE A 69 -8.69 9.05 24.34
N ARG A 70 -8.25 7.82 24.67
CA ARG A 70 -8.20 6.72 23.72
C ARG A 70 -9.60 6.36 23.21
N LYS A 71 -10.58 6.34 24.11
CA LYS A 71 -11.97 6.03 23.81
C LYS A 71 -12.61 7.13 22.96
N GLU A 72 -12.47 8.38 23.39
CA GLU A 72 -13.01 9.54 22.65
C GLU A 72 -12.41 9.66 21.25
N SER A 73 -11.08 9.56 21.15
CA SER A 73 -10.37 9.65 19.86
C SER A 73 -10.71 8.49 18.93
N GLY A 74 -10.89 7.29 19.47
CA GLY A 74 -11.32 6.10 18.72
C GLY A 74 -12.73 6.27 18.17
N ASP A 75 -13.68 6.71 19.01
CA ASP A 75 -15.06 6.95 18.61
C ASP A 75 -15.17 8.06 17.56
N ASN A 76 -14.38 9.14 17.70
CA ASN A 76 -14.35 10.22 16.73
C ASN A 76 -13.75 9.78 15.39
N LEU A 77 -12.69 8.95 15.40
CA LEU A 77 -12.12 8.40 14.18
C LEU A 77 -13.12 7.52 13.43
N LEU A 78 -13.86 6.67 14.15
CA LEU A 78 -14.90 5.81 13.57
C LEU A 78 -16.08 6.60 13.02
N LYS A 79 -16.40 7.76 13.61
CA LYS A 79 -17.49 8.62 13.13
C LYS A 79 -17.13 9.36 11.82
N GLN A 80 -15.86 9.67 11.62
CA GLN A 80 -15.37 10.42 10.45
C GLN A 80 -15.03 9.53 9.25
N LEU A 81 -14.87 8.22 9.45
CA LEU A 81 -14.64 7.21 8.40
C LEU A 81 -15.96 6.73 7.78
#